data_AF-A0A9D4X6J7-F1
#
_entry.id   AF-A0A9D4X6J7-F1
#
_cell.length_a   1.000
_cell.length_b   1.000
_cell.length_c   1.000
_cell.angle_alpha   90.00
_cell.angle_beta   90.00
_cell.angle_gamma   90.00
#
_symmetry.space_group_name_H-M   'P 1'
#
loop_
_entity.id
_entity.type
_entity.pdbx_description
1 polymer ?
#
loop_
_entity_poly.entity_id
_entity_poly.type
_entity_poly.pdbx_seq_one_letter_code
_entity_poly.pdbx_strand_id
1 'polypeptide(L)'
;MVNVIKSKANIAVNKINQLKGSIPPAQKVALKSCADKYNAILVADVPQATEALQKGDPKFAVDAANDAAIEANGCENGFSGKSPLTAENNVVRDASAITSAIFIDIINYHVVNQTCSKTRHYALWIQFLNADPKGSTLDVNGLALIMVNVIKSKANIAVNKINQLKGSIPPAQKVALKSCADKYNAILVADVSQATEALQKGDPKFAVDAANDAAIEANGCENDFSGKSPLTAENNVVRDASAITSAICRLLL
;
A
#
# COMPACT_ATOMS: atom_id res chain seq x y z
N MET A 1 7.46 -0.58 -20.17
CA MET A 1 6.16 -0.90 -20.77
C MET A 1 5.47 0.32 -21.43
N VAL A 2 5.69 1.56 -20.96
CA VAL A 2 5.14 2.80 -21.59
C VAL A 2 5.35 2.88 -23.11
N ASN A 3 6.54 2.49 -23.62
CA ASN A 3 6.80 2.46 -25.06
C ASN A 3 5.89 1.51 -25.85
N VAL A 4 5.33 0.48 -25.21
CA VAL A 4 4.33 -0.40 -25.83
C VAL A 4 3.02 0.35 -26.00
N ILE A 5 2.54 1.07 -24.98
CA ILE A 5 1.35 1.94 -25.09
C ILE A 5 1.55 2.92 -26.25
N LYS A 6 2.70 3.61 -26.29
CA LYS A 6 3.06 4.53 -27.38
C LYS A 6 3.01 3.85 -28.76
N SER A 7 3.63 2.69 -28.90
CA SER A 7 3.67 1.94 -30.16
C SER A 7 2.26 1.56 -30.63
N LYS A 8 1.43 1.03 -29.72
CA LYS A 8 0.07 0.58 -30.03
C LYS A 8 -0.89 1.75 -30.29
N ALA A 9 -0.74 2.86 -29.58
CA ALA A 9 -1.47 4.10 -29.86
C ALA A 9 -1.14 4.67 -31.25
N ASN A 10 0.12 4.63 -31.68
CA ASN A 10 0.49 5.03 -33.04
C ASN A 10 -0.14 4.13 -34.11
N ILE A 11 -0.26 2.82 -33.86
CA ILE A 11 -0.96 1.90 -34.77
C ILE A 11 -2.45 2.30 -34.89
N ALA A 12 -3.09 2.64 -33.78
CA ALA A 12 -4.48 3.11 -33.78
C ALA A 12 -4.63 4.42 -34.56
N VAL A 13 -3.74 5.40 -34.36
CA VAL A 13 -3.74 6.67 -35.12
C VAL A 13 -3.58 6.44 -36.61
N ASN A 14 -2.69 5.53 -37.02
CA ASN A 14 -2.52 5.18 -38.43
C ASN A 14 -3.82 4.62 -39.03
N LYS A 15 -4.50 3.74 -38.30
CA LYS A 15 -5.80 3.20 -38.73
C LYS A 15 -6.90 4.28 -38.77
N ILE A 16 -6.94 5.18 -37.79
CA ILE A 16 -7.84 6.34 -37.80
C ILE A 16 -7.64 7.16 -39.08
N ASN A 17 -6.39 7.44 -39.46
CA ASN A 17 -6.07 8.19 -40.67
C ASN A 17 -6.51 7.47 -41.94
N GLN A 18 -6.38 6.14 -42.01
CA GLN A 18 -6.88 5.33 -43.13
C GLN A 18 -8.42 5.36 -43.24
N LEU A 19 -9.12 5.41 -42.12
CA LEU A 19 -10.59 5.41 -42.07
C LEU A 19 -11.24 6.75 -42.43
N LYS A 20 -10.52 7.88 -42.32
CA LYS A 20 -11.06 9.23 -42.57
C LYS A 20 -11.78 9.37 -43.92
N GLY A 21 -11.30 8.68 -44.96
CA GLY A 21 -11.85 8.74 -46.31
C GLY A 21 -12.96 7.72 -46.62
N SER A 22 -13.09 6.66 -45.82
CA SER A 22 -13.97 5.51 -46.11
C SER A 22 -15.06 5.29 -45.06
N ILE A 23 -15.01 5.99 -43.92
CA ILE A 23 -15.97 5.80 -42.83
C ILE A 23 -17.35 6.42 -43.17
N PRO A 24 -18.46 5.76 -42.80
CA PRO A 24 -19.80 6.30 -43.01
C PRO A 24 -19.98 7.70 -42.37
N PRO A 25 -20.75 8.62 -42.99
CA PRO A 25 -20.99 9.95 -42.46
C PRO A 25 -21.46 9.98 -41.00
N ALA A 26 -22.34 9.05 -40.63
CA ALA A 26 -22.87 8.93 -39.27
C ALA A 26 -21.79 8.62 -38.19
N GLN A 27 -20.63 8.08 -38.59
CA GLN A 27 -19.55 7.71 -37.67
C GLN A 27 -18.36 8.69 -37.69
N LYS A 28 -18.38 9.71 -38.56
CA LYS A 28 -17.26 10.67 -38.70
C LYS A 28 -16.96 11.42 -37.40
N VAL A 29 -18.00 11.78 -36.64
CA VAL A 29 -17.85 12.47 -35.35
C VAL A 29 -17.17 11.57 -34.32
N ALA A 30 -17.59 10.31 -34.22
CA ALA A 30 -16.97 9.33 -33.33
C ALA A 30 -15.49 9.08 -33.69
N LEU A 31 -15.18 8.94 -34.98
CA LEU A 31 -13.79 8.77 -35.44
C LEU A 31 -12.91 9.99 -35.14
N LYS A 32 -13.46 11.20 -35.26
CA LYS A 32 -12.74 12.42 -34.87
C LYS A 32 -12.46 12.44 -33.36
N SER A 33 -13.45 12.11 -32.54
CA SER A 33 -13.28 11.98 -31.10
C SER A 33 -12.17 10.96 -30.76
N CYS A 34 -12.15 9.79 -31.42
CA CYS A 34 -11.04 8.85 -31.27
C CYS A 34 -9.67 9.44 -31.61
N ALA A 35 -9.58 10.27 -32.65
CA ALA A 35 -8.31 10.92 -33.00
C ALA A 35 -7.84 11.84 -31.88
N ASP A 36 -8.75 12.60 -31.26
CA ASP A 36 -8.44 13.50 -30.15
C ASP A 36 -7.99 12.71 -28.90
N LYS A 37 -8.69 11.62 -28.57
CA LYS A 37 -8.34 10.72 -27.47
C LYS A 37 -6.97 10.07 -27.66
N TYR A 38 -6.70 9.51 -28.83
CA TYR A 38 -5.39 8.93 -29.14
C TYR A 38 -4.27 9.96 -29.22
N ASN A 39 -4.59 11.20 -29.58
CA ASN A 39 -3.64 12.30 -29.48
C ASN A 39 -3.31 12.59 -28.01
N ALA A 40 -4.30 12.65 -27.11
CA ALA A 40 -4.08 12.81 -25.67
C ALA A 40 -3.13 11.74 -25.12
N ILE A 41 -3.36 10.46 -25.47
CA ILE A 41 -2.47 9.35 -25.08
C ILE A 41 -1.01 9.61 -25.49
N LEU A 42 -0.79 10.09 -26.72
CA LEU A 42 0.55 10.23 -27.29
C LEU A 42 1.29 11.49 -26.83
N VAL A 43 0.57 12.58 -26.57
CA VAL A 43 1.16 13.89 -26.26
C VAL A 43 1.10 14.27 -24.78
N ALA A 44 0.22 13.62 -24.00
CA ALA A 44 0.07 13.84 -22.57
C ALA A 44 0.42 12.57 -21.79
N ASP A 45 -0.40 11.52 -21.88
CA ASP A 45 -0.32 10.37 -20.96
C ASP A 45 1.01 9.62 -21.05
N VAL A 46 1.46 9.29 -22.27
CA VAL A 46 2.75 8.60 -22.48
C VAL A 46 3.94 9.45 -22.03
N PRO A 47 4.05 10.74 -22.42
CA PRO A 47 5.08 11.63 -21.89
C PRO A 47 5.04 11.77 -20.37
N GLN A 48 3.86 11.97 -19.77
CA GLN A 48 3.68 12.09 -18.32
C GLN A 48 4.15 10.84 -17.60
N ALA A 49 3.74 9.65 -18.05
CA ALA A 49 4.20 8.39 -17.48
C ALA A 49 5.73 8.25 -17.58
N THR A 50 6.32 8.68 -18.70
CA THR A 50 7.77 8.61 -18.91
C THR A 50 8.52 9.57 -17.97
N GLU A 51 8.05 10.80 -17.85
CA GLU A 51 8.64 11.83 -16.99
C GLU A 51 8.51 11.44 -15.51
N ALA A 52 7.33 10.94 -15.11
CA ALA A 52 7.07 10.46 -13.77
C ALA A 52 8.05 9.33 -13.37
N LEU A 53 8.28 8.36 -14.27
CA LEU A 53 9.29 7.32 -14.05
C LEU A 53 10.71 7.89 -13.93
N GLN A 54 11.09 8.86 -14.77
CA GLN A 54 12.42 9.50 -14.71
C GLN A 54 12.64 10.25 -13.39
N LYS A 55 11.58 10.86 -12.85
CA LYS A 55 11.60 11.55 -11.56
C LYS A 55 11.46 10.61 -10.36
N GLY A 56 11.29 9.31 -10.58
CA GLY A 56 11.07 8.34 -9.51
C GLY A 56 9.70 8.46 -8.84
N ASP A 57 8.70 8.96 -9.56
CA ASP A 57 7.30 9.04 -9.14
C ASP A 57 6.44 8.02 -9.90
N PRO A 58 6.55 6.71 -9.58
CA PRO A 58 5.80 5.67 -10.27
C PRO A 58 4.28 5.77 -10.04
N LYS A 59 3.80 6.51 -9.02
CA LYS A 59 2.36 6.70 -8.80
C LYS A 59 1.75 7.54 -9.91
N PHE A 60 2.37 8.67 -10.26
CA PHE A 60 1.95 9.45 -11.42
C PHE A 60 2.06 8.65 -12.73
N ALA A 61 2.99 7.71 -12.83
CA ALA A 61 3.08 6.81 -13.99
C ALA A 61 1.91 5.80 -14.05
N VAL A 62 1.36 5.37 -12.91
CA VAL A 62 0.14 4.55 -12.84
C VAL A 62 -1.07 5.34 -13.33
N ASP A 63 -1.24 6.57 -12.84
CA ASP A 63 -2.37 7.42 -13.20
C ASP A 63 -2.39 7.68 -14.71
N ALA A 64 -1.25 8.07 -15.28
CA ALA A 64 -1.12 8.27 -16.72
C ALA A 64 -1.37 7.00 -17.56
N ALA A 65 -0.97 5.82 -17.07
CA ALA A 65 -1.28 4.56 -17.75
C ALA A 65 -2.79 4.25 -17.70
N ASN A 66 -3.46 4.52 -16.58
CA ASN A 66 -4.90 4.35 -16.43
C ASN A 66 -5.69 5.33 -17.33
N ASP A 67 -5.26 6.58 -17.41
CA ASP A 67 -5.86 7.58 -18.31
C ASP A 67 -5.78 7.12 -19.76
N ALA A 68 -4.63 6.58 -20.19
CA ALA A 68 -4.52 6.02 -21.54
C ALA A 68 -5.48 4.84 -21.80
N ALA A 69 -5.77 4.02 -20.79
CA ALA A 69 -6.77 2.95 -20.89
C ALA A 69 -8.20 3.52 -20.99
N ILE A 70 -8.50 4.57 -20.23
CA ILE A 70 -9.78 5.29 -20.26
C ILE A 70 -10.00 5.94 -21.62
N GLU A 71 -8.96 6.54 -22.20
CA GLU A 71 -9.04 7.15 -23.52
C GLU A 71 -9.31 6.11 -24.62
N ALA A 72 -8.61 4.96 -24.60
CA ALA A 72 -8.88 3.87 -25.53
C ALA A 72 -10.32 3.30 -25.39
N ASN A 73 -10.80 3.13 -24.16
CA ASN A 73 -12.19 2.72 -23.91
C ASN A 73 -13.20 3.78 -24.34
N GLY A 74 -12.89 5.06 -24.12
CA GLY A 74 -13.73 6.17 -24.54
C GLY A 74 -13.85 6.26 -26.06
N CYS A 75 -12.81 5.87 -26.80
CA CYS A 75 -12.89 5.73 -28.25
C CYS A 75 -13.85 4.59 -28.64
N GLU A 76 -13.76 3.43 -28.00
CA GLU A 76 -14.67 2.29 -28.27
C GLU A 76 -16.14 2.67 -28.04
N ASN A 77 -16.42 3.30 -26.91
CA ASN A 77 -17.78 3.66 -26.49
C ASN A 77 -18.37 4.84 -27.27
N GLY A 78 -17.57 5.53 -28.10
CA GLY A 78 -18.03 6.63 -28.94
C GLY A 78 -18.87 6.19 -30.14
N PHE A 79 -18.90 4.89 -30.45
CA PHE A 79 -19.65 4.34 -31.59
C PHE A 79 -20.96 3.69 -31.16
N SER A 80 -21.96 3.76 -32.03
CA SER A 80 -23.20 2.99 -31.91
C SER A 80 -22.92 1.52 -32.29
N GLY A 81 -22.39 0.76 -31.33
CA GLY A 81 -21.91 -0.61 -31.52
C GLY A 81 -20.38 -0.69 -31.50
N LYS A 82 -19.82 -1.78 -32.03
CA LYS A 82 -18.36 -1.97 -32.07
C LYS A 82 -17.70 -0.91 -32.95
N SER A 83 -16.62 -0.31 -32.46
CA SER A 83 -15.86 0.63 -33.26
C SER A 83 -15.09 -0.09 -34.38
N PRO A 84 -14.74 0.60 -35.48
CA PRO A 84 -13.79 0.06 -36.45
C PRO A 84 -12.37 -0.11 -35.88
N LEU A 85 -12.14 0.34 -34.64
CA LEU A 85 -10.89 0.31 -33.90
C LEU A 85 -10.92 -0.67 -32.73
N THR A 86 -11.94 -1.55 -32.59
CA THR A 86 -12.09 -2.41 -31.42
C THR A 86 -10.83 -3.22 -31.08
N ALA A 87 -10.12 -3.74 -32.09
CA ALA A 87 -8.89 -4.48 -31.87
C ALA A 87 -7.78 -3.58 -31.29
N GLU A 88 -7.61 -2.38 -31.85
CA GLU A 88 -6.60 -1.41 -31.42
C GLU A 88 -6.92 -0.84 -30.03
N ASN A 89 -8.19 -0.52 -29.76
CA ASN A 89 -8.69 -0.06 -28.47
C ASN A 89 -8.42 -1.09 -27.37
N ASN A 90 -8.75 -2.37 -27.63
CA ASN A 90 -8.49 -3.45 -26.68
C ASN A 90 -6.99 -3.61 -26.40
N VAL A 91 -6.16 -3.59 -27.44
CA VAL A 91 -4.70 -3.75 -27.28
C VAL A 91 -4.10 -2.62 -26.46
N VAL A 92 -4.53 -1.37 -26.68
CA VAL A 92 -4.03 -0.22 -25.94
C VAL A 92 -4.53 -0.25 -24.49
N ARG A 93 -5.81 -0.55 -24.27
CA ARG A 93 -6.38 -0.74 -22.93
C ARG A 93 -5.62 -1.82 -22.15
N ASP A 94 -5.40 -2.98 -22.75
CA ASP A 94 -4.77 -4.12 -22.08
C ASP A 94 -3.28 -3.83 -21.81
N ALA A 95 -2.57 -3.21 -22.77
CA ALA A 95 -1.19 -2.77 -22.56
C ALA A 95 -1.07 -1.72 -21.45
N SER A 96 -2.03 -0.79 -21.37
CA SER A 96 -2.12 0.20 -20.30
C SER A 96 -2.39 -0.45 -18.94
N ALA A 97 -3.36 -1.35 -18.84
CA ALA A 97 -3.68 -2.06 -17.60
C ALA A 97 -2.49 -2.89 -17.09
N ILE A 98 -1.80 -3.60 -17.97
CA ILE A 98 -0.56 -4.34 -17.64
C ILE A 98 0.53 -3.38 -17.17
N THR A 99 0.67 -2.21 -17.82
CA THR A 99 1.65 -1.20 -17.44
C THR A 99 1.38 -0.66 -16.03
N SER A 100 0.12 -0.32 -15.72
CA SER A 100 -0.30 0.12 -14.39
C SER A 100 0.01 -0.94 -13.32
N ALA A 101 -0.32 -2.21 -13.59
CA ALA A 101 -0.04 -3.30 -12.66
C ALA A 101 1.46 -3.46 -12.38
N ILE A 102 2.30 -3.39 -13.41
CA ILE A 102 3.76 -3.44 -13.25
C ILE A 102 4.28 -2.27 -12.39
N PHE A 103 3.74 -1.06 -12.57
CA PHE A 103 4.15 0.08 -11.77
C PHE A 103 3.69 -0.02 -10.33
N ILE A 104 2.49 -0.56 -10.08
CA ILE A 104 2.02 -0.89 -8.73
C ILE A 104 2.97 -1.90 -8.08
N ASP A 105 3.38 -2.95 -8.78
CA ASP A 105 4.35 -3.91 -8.24
C ASP A 105 5.70 -3.27 -7.93
N ILE A 106 6.18 -2.35 -8.78
CA ILE A 106 7.41 -1.58 -8.52
C ILE A 106 7.25 -0.67 -7.30
N ILE A 107 6.12 0.02 -7.16
CA ILE A 107 5.79 0.83 -5.98
C ILE A 107 5.84 -0.05 -4.74
N ASN A 108 5.16 -1.19 -4.77
CA ASN A 108 5.07 -2.08 -3.63
C ASN A 108 6.45 -2.64 -3.28
N TYR A 109 7.23 -3.09 -4.25
CA TYR A 109 8.62 -3.51 -4.02
C TYR A 109 9.48 -2.39 -3.42
N HIS A 110 9.37 -1.17 -3.95
CA HIS A 110 10.17 -0.05 -3.50
C HIS A 110 9.78 0.43 -2.10
N VAL A 111 8.47 0.55 -1.84
CA VAL A 111 7.90 0.87 -0.53
C VAL A 111 8.32 -0.20 0.47
N VAL A 112 8.13 -1.48 0.15
CA VAL A 112 8.59 -2.59 0.99
C VAL A 112 10.08 -2.44 1.27
N ASN A 113 10.92 -2.38 0.24
CA ASN A 113 12.37 -2.34 0.43
C ASN A 113 12.87 -1.10 1.20
N GLN A 114 12.38 0.11 0.89
CA GLN A 114 12.72 1.32 1.63
C GLN A 114 12.27 1.27 3.08
N THR A 115 11.09 0.70 3.33
CA THR A 115 10.54 0.53 4.67
C THR A 115 11.35 -0.51 5.44
N CYS A 116 11.53 -1.71 4.87
CA CYS A 116 12.26 -2.81 5.51
C CYS A 116 13.69 -2.39 5.88
N SER A 117 14.40 -1.75 4.95
CA SER A 117 15.84 -1.46 5.09
C SER A 117 16.13 -0.43 6.18
N LYS A 118 15.14 0.41 6.53
CA LYS A 118 15.23 1.35 7.65
C LYS A 118 14.93 0.69 9.00
N THR A 119 14.38 -0.53 9.02
CA THR A 119 14.16 -1.29 10.26
C THR A 119 15.39 -2.15 10.57
N ARG A 120 15.83 -2.18 11.84
CA ARG A 120 16.86 -3.15 12.30
C ARG A 120 16.37 -4.61 12.27
N HIS A 121 15.16 -4.85 11.79
CA HIS A 121 14.43 -6.12 11.83
C HIS A 121 13.88 -6.53 10.45
N TYR A 122 14.62 -6.23 9.38
CA TYR A 122 14.27 -6.53 7.97
C TYR A 122 13.67 -7.93 7.78
N ALA A 123 14.31 -8.96 8.33
CA ALA A 123 13.88 -10.36 8.18
C ALA A 123 12.53 -10.64 8.87
N LEU A 124 12.30 -10.07 10.06
CA LEU A 124 11.01 -10.19 10.75
C LEU A 124 9.90 -9.47 9.99
N TRP A 125 10.21 -8.33 9.37
CA TRP A 125 9.20 -7.57 8.62
C TRP A 125 8.73 -8.29 7.37
N ILE A 126 9.65 -8.88 6.60
CA ILE A 126 9.30 -9.73 5.45
C ILE A 126 8.44 -10.93 5.89
N GLN A 127 8.74 -11.53 7.06
CA GLN A 127 7.88 -12.59 7.62
C GLN A 127 6.48 -12.09 7.96
N PHE A 128 6.35 -10.91 8.56
CA PHE A 128 5.04 -10.34 8.88
C PHE A 128 4.24 -9.95 7.63
N LEU A 129 4.89 -9.38 6.61
CA LEU A 129 4.22 -9.05 5.34
C LEU A 129 3.75 -10.30 4.60
N ASN A 130 4.58 -11.33 4.49
CA ASN A 130 4.22 -12.55 3.78
C ASN A 130 3.13 -13.35 4.51
N ALA A 131 2.92 -13.10 5.80
CA ALA A 131 1.83 -13.71 6.57
C ALA A 131 0.48 -13.05 6.28
N ASP A 132 0.43 -11.83 5.73
CA ASP A 132 -0.79 -11.18 5.30
C ASP A 132 -0.96 -11.28 3.77
N PRO A 133 -2.00 -11.96 3.27
CA PRO A 133 -2.26 -12.09 1.83
C PRO A 133 -2.51 -10.74 1.11
N LYS A 134 -2.69 -9.62 1.84
CA LYS A 134 -2.80 -8.27 1.28
C LYS A 134 -1.49 -7.50 1.25
N GLY A 135 -0.39 -8.02 1.80
CA GLY A 135 0.88 -7.30 1.94
C GLY A 135 1.51 -6.80 0.64
N SER A 136 1.13 -7.37 -0.51
CA SER A 136 1.68 -7.05 -1.83
C SER A 136 0.92 -5.99 -2.63
N THR A 137 -0.21 -5.46 -2.13
CA THR A 137 -1.09 -4.53 -2.89
C THR A 137 -1.44 -3.24 -2.14
N LEU A 138 -0.89 -3.03 -0.95
CA LEU A 138 -1.28 -1.92 -0.08
C LEU A 138 -0.36 -0.71 -0.21
N ASP A 139 -0.97 0.47 -0.21
CA ASP A 139 -0.26 1.71 0.06
C ASP A 139 0.32 1.72 1.48
N VAL A 140 1.21 2.69 1.76
CA VAL A 140 1.90 2.81 3.05
C VAL A 140 0.91 2.88 4.22
N ASN A 141 -0.27 3.50 4.03
CA ASN A 141 -1.30 3.62 5.05
C ASN A 141 -1.96 2.27 5.36
N GLY A 142 -2.27 1.48 4.32
CA GLY A 142 -2.76 0.11 4.48
C GLY A 142 -1.77 -0.79 5.19
N LEU A 143 -0.47 -0.68 4.88
CA LEU A 143 0.60 -1.40 5.57
C LEU A 143 0.72 -1.00 7.04
N ALA A 144 0.59 0.30 7.36
CA ALA A 144 0.59 0.79 8.73
C ALA A 144 -0.58 0.19 9.54
N LEU A 145 -1.79 0.18 8.97
CA LEU A 145 -2.98 -0.40 9.62
C LEU A 145 -2.85 -1.91 9.86
N ILE A 146 -2.23 -2.67 8.95
CA ILE A 146 -1.91 -4.08 9.18
C ILE A 146 -0.99 -4.22 10.39
N MET A 147 0.09 -3.44 10.44
CA MET A 147 1.06 -3.55 11.53
C MET A 147 0.49 -3.12 12.88
N VAL A 148 -0.42 -2.13 12.92
CA VAL A 148 -1.22 -1.83 14.13
C VAL A 148 -2.06 -3.05 14.57
N ASN A 149 -2.67 -3.78 13.63
CA ASN A 149 -3.38 -5.03 13.94
C ASN A 149 -2.44 -6.15 14.43
N VAL A 150 -1.20 -6.19 13.94
CA VAL A 150 -0.17 -7.10 14.47
C VAL A 150 0.14 -6.75 15.93
N ILE A 151 0.38 -5.48 16.27
CA ILE A 151 0.57 -5.04 17.67
C ILE A 151 -0.61 -5.51 18.53
N LYS A 152 -1.85 -5.24 18.09
CA LYS A 152 -3.08 -5.65 18.80
C LYS A 152 -3.11 -7.16 19.05
N SER A 153 -2.85 -7.97 18.02
CA SER A 153 -2.87 -9.43 18.12
C SER A 153 -1.82 -9.94 19.12
N LYS A 154 -0.58 -9.44 19.02
CA LYS A 154 0.52 -9.83 19.89
C LYS A 154 0.33 -9.36 21.33
N ALA A 155 -0.21 -8.16 21.54
CA ALA A 155 -0.60 -7.67 22.86
C ALA A 155 -1.69 -8.54 23.51
N ASN A 156 -2.70 -9.00 22.76
CA ASN A 156 -3.70 -9.93 23.29
C ASN A 156 -3.09 -11.29 23.70
N ILE A 157 -2.10 -11.79 22.96
CA ILE A 157 -1.36 -13.01 23.35
C ILE A 157 -0.64 -12.78 24.68
N ALA A 158 0.02 -11.63 24.86
CA ALA A 158 0.67 -11.26 26.11
C ALA A 158 -0.33 -11.17 27.28
N VAL A 159 -1.49 -10.53 27.08
CA VAL A 159 -2.57 -10.47 28.08
C VAL A 159 -3.05 -11.86 28.49
N ASN A 160 -3.23 -12.77 27.54
CA ASN A 160 -3.60 -14.15 27.83
C ASN A 160 -2.52 -14.85 28.67
N LYS A 161 -1.24 -14.66 28.35
CA LYS A 161 -0.12 -15.19 29.13
C LYS A 161 -0.08 -14.60 30.54
N ILE A 162 -0.29 -13.29 30.68
CA ILE A 162 -0.38 -12.60 31.97
C ILE A 162 -1.50 -13.22 32.83
N ASN A 163 -2.67 -13.46 32.24
CA ASN A 163 -3.80 -14.08 32.95
C ASN A 163 -3.48 -15.50 33.42
N GLN A 164 -2.78 -16.30 32.62
CA GLN A 164 -2.33 -17.64 33.01
C GLN A 164 -1.31 -17.62 34.17
N LEU A 165 -0.48 -16.58 34.26
CA LEU A 165 0.57 -16.45 35.27
C LEU A 165 0.04 -15.99 36.65
N LYS A 166 -1.14 -15.36 36.72
CA LYS A 166 -1.70 -14.79 37.96
C LYS A 166 -1.74 -15.79 39.14
N GLY A 167 -1.99 -17.07 38.86
CA GLY A 167 -2.09 -18.12 39.89
C GLY A 167 -0.77 -18.83 40.23
N SER A 168 0.24 -18.73 39.38
CA SER A 168 1.48 -19.53 39.48
C SER A 168 2.75 -18.70 39.67
N ILE A 169 2.67 -17.38 39.52
CA ILE A 169 3.83 -16.51 39.64
C ILE A 169 4.33 -16.38 41.09
N PRO A 170 5.65 -16.36 41.33
CA PRO A 170 6.20 -16.16 42.67
C PRO A 170 5.68 -14.87 43.33
N PRO A 171 5.44 -14.85 44.66
CA PRO A 171 4.97 -13.66 45.36
C PRO A 171 5.79 -12.40 45.08
N ALA A 172 7.12 -12.53 44.98
CA ALA A 172 8.04 -11.43 44.69
C ALA A 172 7.82 -10.75 43.33
N GLN A 173 7.19 -11.45 42.36
CA GLN A 173 6.95 -10.95 41.00
C GLN A 173 5.49 -10.55 40.74
N LYS A 174 4.58 -10.70 41.73
CA LYS A 174 3.16 -10.37 41.57
C LYS A 174 2.92 -8.89 41.22
N VAL A 175 3.73 -7.99 41.79
CA VAL A 175 3.64 -6.54 41.51
C VAL A 175 4.03 -6.26 40.06
N ALA A 176 5.13 -6.84 39.57
CA ALA A 176 5.57 -6.71 38.18
C ALA A 176 4.51 -7.24 37.21
N LEU A 177 3.96 -8.43 37.47
CA LEU A 177 2.91 -9.00 36.60
C LEU A 177 1.63 -8.14 36.58
N LYS A 178 1.25 -7.53 37.71
CA LYS A 178 0.13 -6.59 37.75
C LYS A 178 0.44 -5.34 36.91
N SER A 179 1.63 -4.77 37.05
CA SER A 179 2.03 -3.60 36.24
C SER A 179 2.03 -3.93 34.75
N CYS A 180 2.54 -5.10 34.35
CA CYS A 180 2.42 -5.58 32.97
C CYS A 180 0.97 -5.64 32.47
N ALA A 181 0.03 -6.11 33.30
CA ALA A 181 -1.38 -6.15 32.92
C ALA A 181 -1.93 -4.74 32.61
N ASP A 182 -1.55 -3.75 33.41
CA ASP A 182 -1.96 -2.36 33.23
C ASP A 182 -1.34 -1.75 31.96
N LYS A 183 -0.05 -1.99 31.72
CA LYS A 183 0.68 -1.54 30.52
C LYS A 183 0.11 -2.15 29.24
N TYR A 184 -0.13 -3.46 29.22
CA TYR A 184 -0.74 -4.11 28.06
C TYR A 184 -2.19 -3.70 27.83
N ASN A 185 -2.92 -3.33 28.88
CA ASN A 185 -4.22 -2.71 28.73
C ASN A 185 -4.09 -1.33 28.05
N ALA A 186 -3.13 -0.50 28.47
CA ALA A 186 -2.85 0.80 27.82
C ALA A 186 -2.55 0.62 26.33
N ILE A 187 -1.68 -0.33 25.96
CA ILE A 187 -1.39 -0.66 24.55
C ILE A 187 -2.68 -0.93 23.76
N LEU A 188 -3.58 -1.75 24.31
CA LEU A 188 -4.78 -2.19 23.59
C LEU A 188 -5.86 -1.12 23.50
N VAL A 189 -6.09 -0.37 24.59
CA VAL A 189 -7.23 0.55 24.68
C VAL A 189 -6.88 1.97 24.25
N ALA A 190 -5.62 2.39 24.45
CA ALA A 190 -5.13 3.70 24.07
C ALA A 190 -4.31 3.63 22.78
N ASP A 191 -3.13 3.01 22.79
CA ASP A 191 -2.16 3.14 21.71
C ASP A 191 -2.67 2.57 20.38
N VAL A 192 -3.19 1.34 20.40
CA VAL A 192 -3.77 0.70 19.21
C VAL A 192 -4.97 1.48 18.68
N SER A 193 -5.82 1.97 19.58
CA SER A 193 -7.00 2.76 19.20
C SER A 193 -6.59 4.09 18.54
N GLN A 194 -5.66 4.82 19.18
CA GLN A 194 -5.14 6.09 18.69
C GLN A 194 -4.44 5.93 17.35
N ALA A 195 -3.55 4.93 17.20
CA ALA A 195 -2.87 4.68 15.94
C ALA A 195 -3.85 4.36 14.80
N THR A 196 -4.88 3.56 15.09
CA THR A 196 -5.92 3.22 14.11
C THR A 196 -6.70 4.46 13.67
N GLU A 197 -7.16 5.26 14.63
CA GLU A 197 -7.93 6.48 14.37
C GLU A 197 -7.10 7.52 13.60
N ALA A 198 -5.85 7.72 14.02
CA ALA A 198 -4.89 8.61 13.39
C ALA A 198 -4.66 8.27 11.91
N LEU A 199 -4.43 6.99 11.59
CA LEU A 199 -4.25 6.52 10.21
C LEU A 199 -5.54 6.65 9.38
N GLN A 200 -6.70 6.44 9.99
CA GLN A 200 -8.00 6.61 9.29
C GLN A 200 -8.33 8.08 9.00
N LYS A 201 -7.91 8.98 9.88
CA LYS A 201 -8.13 10.43 9.74
C LYS A 201 -7.02 11.15 8.96
N GLY A 202 -5.96 10.43 8.57
CA GLY A 202 -4.83 11.01 7.85
C GLY A 202 -3.91 11.89 8.72
N ASP A 203 -3.80 11.60 10.02
CA ASP A 203 -2.89 12.27 10.95
C ASP A 203 -1.80 11.30 11.44
N PRO A 204 -0.84 10.92 10.58
CA PRO A 204 0.13 9.86 10.88
C PRO A 204 1.09 10.20 12.02
N LYS A 205 1.18 11.47 12.45
CA LYS A 205 2.02 11.86 13.58
C LYS A 205 1.56 11.19 14.87
N PHE A 206 0.26 11.19 15.14
CA PHE A 206 -0.30 10.48 16.30
C PHE A 206 -0.15 8.96 16.19
N ALA A 207 -0.13 8.40 14.98
CA ALA A 207 0.15 6.97 14.79
C ALA A 207 1.61 6.61 15.08
N VAL A 208 2.56 7.50 14.75
CA VAL A 208 3.97 7.33 15.14
C VAL A 208 4.12 7.36 16.66
N ASP A 209 3.50 8.35 17.31
CA ASP A 209 3.60 8.53 18.76
C ASP A 209 3.00 7.32 19.49
N ALA A 210 1.77 6.93 19.15
CA ALA A 210 1.11 5.75 19.72
C ALA A 210 1.90 4.44 19.52
N ALA A 211 2.51 4.25 18.34
CA ALA A 211 3.36 3.07 18.11
C ALA A 211 4.63 3.10 18.97
N ASN A 212 5.24 4.27 19.21
CA ASN A 212 6.39 4.37 20.11
C ASN A 212 5.99 4.10 21.57
N ASP A 213 4.84 4.61 22.00
CA ASP A 213 4.31 4.39 23.35
C ASP A 213 4.06 2.91 23.60
N ALA A 214 3.46 2.20 22.63
CA ALA A 214 3.29 0.75 22.75
C ALA A 214 4.61 -0.03 22.90
N ALA A 215 5.69 0.44 22.26
CA ALA A 215 7.02 -0.14 22.44
C ALA A 215 7.61 0.16 23.82
N ILE A 216 7.36 1.37 24.35
CA ILE A 216 7.76 1.79 25.70
C ILE A 216 7.04 0.95 26.75
N GLU A 217 5.74 0.74 26.61
CA GLU A 217 4.94 -0.05 27.53
C GLU A 217 5.38 -1.54 27.57
N ALA A 218 5.66 -2.13 26.41
CA ALA A 218 6.19 -3.50 26.34
C ALA A 218 7.58 -3.63 26.99
N ASN A 219 8.47 -2.66 26.78
CA ASN A 219 9.76 -2.59 27.46
C ASN A 219 9.61 -2.34 28.96
N GLY A 220 8.68 -1.48 29.37
CA GLY A 220 8.37 -1.21 30.76
C GLY A 220 7.95 -2.48 31.50
N CYS A 221 7.08 -3.29 30.89
CA CYS A 221 6.71 -4.60 31.43
C CYS A 221 7.93 -5.52 31.60
N GLU A 222 8.82 -5.58 30.61
CA GLU A 222 10.03 -6.40 30.70
C GLU A 222 10.93 -5.99 31.88
N ASN A 223 11.08 -4.68 32.08
CA ASN A 223 11.97 -4.09 33.07
C ASN A 223 11.40 -4.14 34.50
N ASP A 224 10.10 -4.35 34.68
CA ASP A 224 9.49 -4.45 36.01
C ASP A 224 9.89 -5.74 36.74
N PHE A 225 10.32 -6.78 36.02
CA PHE A 225 10.71 -8.04 36.64
C PHE A 225 12.14 -7.99 37.17
N SER A 226 12.31 -8.41 38.43
CA SER A 226 13.64 -8.67 38.99
C SER A 226 14.20 -9.97 38.39
N GLY A 227 15.04 -9.85 37.36
CA GLY A 227 15.63 -10.98 36.65
C GLY A 227 14.87 -11.32 35.36
N LYS A 228 14.95 -12.57 34.90
CA LYS A 228 14.32 -12.96 33.62
C LYS A 228 12.79 -12.89 33.72
N SER A 229 12.20 -12.03 32.91
CA SER A 229 10.75 -11.91 32.77
C SER A 229 10.13 -13.19 32.20
N PRO A 230 8.98 -13.64 32.73
CA PRO A 230 8.22 -14.74 32.15
C PRO A 230 7.50 -14.33 30.84
N LEU A 231 7.60 -13.06 30.44
CA LEU A 231 6.98 -12.45 29.27
C LEU A 231 7.99 -11.95 28.23
N THR A 232 9.29 -12.27 28.39
CA THR A 232 10.36 -11.75 27.50
C THR A 232 10.05 -11.96 26.02
N ALA A 233 9.49 -13.11 25.63
CA ALA A 233 9.17 -13.38 24.24
C ALA A 233 8.04 -12.46 23.73
N GLU A 234 6.96 -12.35 24.51
CA GLU A 234 5.81 -11.52 24.21
C GLU A 234 6.17 -10.03 24.17
N ASN A 235 6.93 -9.56 25.16
CA ASN A 235 7.42 -8.17 25.26
C ASN A 235 8.29 -7.79 24.07
N ASN A 236 9.23 -8.66 23.68
CA ASN A 236 10.10 -8.41 22.53
C ASN A 236 9.30 -8.33 21.23
N VAL A 237 8.35 -9.25 21.02
CA VAL A 237 7.55 -9.27 19.78
C VAL A 237 6.67 -8.02 19.66
N VAL A 238 6.05 -7.56 20.76
CA VAL A 238 5.26 -6.32 20.73
C VAL A 238 6.15 -5.10 20.52
N ARG A 239 7.27 -5.00 21.23
CA ARG A 239 8.25 -3.92 21.01
C ARG A 239 8.71 -3.84 19.56
N ASP A 240 9.10 -4.97 18.97
CA ASP A 240 9.63 -5.01 17.62
C ASP A 240 8.55 -4.67 16.59
N ALA A 241 7.32 -5.20 16.76
CA ALA A 241 6.17 -4.83 15.92
C ALA A 241 5.83 -3.34 16.02
N SER A 242 5.89 -2.77 17.22
CA SER A 242 5.66 -1.35 17.49
C SER A 242 6.72 -0.45 16.86
N ALA A 243 8.00 -0.81 16.97
CA ALA A 243 9.10 -0.07 16.35
C ALA A 243 8.99 -0.07 14.81
N ILE A 244 8.63 -1.21 14.23
CA ILE A 244 8.33 -1.35 12.81
C ILE A 244 7.16 -0.45 12.41
N THR A 245 6.06 -0.50 13.15
CA THR A 245 4.85 0.29 12.87
C THR A 245 5.16 1.78 12.88
N SER A 246 5.89 2.26 13.88
CA SER A 246 6.38 3.64 13.96
C SER A 246 7.21 4.03 12.74
N ALA A 247 8.10 3.14 12.26
CA ALA A 247 8.90 3.40 11.07
C ALA A 247 8.03 3.51 9.80
N ILE A 248 7.00 2.68 9.64
CA ILE A 248 6.04 2.77 8.52
C ILE A 248 5.25 4.07 8.59
N CYS A 249 4.68 4.40 9.76
CA CYS A 249 3.88 5.60 9.94
C CYS A 249 4.70 6.88 9.65
N ARG A 250 6.01 6.88 9.93
CA ARG A 250 6.90 8.01 9.57
C ARG A 250 7.05 8.24 8.07
N LEU A 251 6.75 7.26 7.23
CA LEU A 251 6.77 7.43 5.76
C LEU A 251 5.54 8.19 5.23
N LEU A 252 4.55 8.43 6.10
CA LEU A 252 3.35 9.20 5.80
C LEU A 252 3.49 10.68 6.24
N LEU A 253 4.61 11.05 6.89
CA LEU A 253 4.95 12.41 7.32
C LEU A 253 5.73 13.15 6.22
#